data_AF-A0A923VID2-F1
#
_entry.id   AF-A0A923VID2-F1
#
_cell.length_a   1.000
_cell.length_b   1.000
_cell.length_c   1.000
_cell.angle_alpha   90.00
_cell.angle_beta   90.00
_cell.angle_gamma   90.00
#
_symmetry.space_group_name_H-M   'P 1'
#
loop_
_entity.id
_entity.type
_entity.pdbx_description
1 polymer ?
#
loop_
_entity_poly.entity_id
_entity_poly.type
_entity_poly.pdbx_seq_one_letter_code
_entity_poly.pdbx_strand_id
1 'polypeptide(L)'
;GYYWRGEINSKYESGSTIKGYAAPYFEKYIELTSADATKAAFKPRLVKAYLYLAYYKSSIKENDKSKEYLAKVLELEPENEVAKALKTQLK
;
A
#
# COMPACT_ATOMS: atom_id res chain seq x y z
N GLY A 1 -2.59 12.45 11.78
CA GLY A 1 -1.46 11.57 11.41
C GLY A 1 -1.51 11.24 9.93
N TYR A 2 -0.36 10.97 9.32
CA TYR A 2 -0.24 10.74 7.86
C TYR A 2 -1.14 9.61 7.35
N TYR A 3 -1.25 8.50 8.10
CA TYR A 3 -2.15 7.39 7.77
C TYR A 3 -3.59 7.84 7.50
N TRP A 4 -4.17 8.63 8.41
CA TRP A 4 -5.56 9.09 8.26
C TRP A 4 -5.76 10.06 7.10
N ARG A 5 -4.72 10.85 6.76
CA ARG A 5 -4.77 11.69 5.55
C ARG A 5 -4.74 10.81 4.30
N GLY A 6 -3.92 9.76 4.29
CA GLY A 6 -3.91 8.75 3.22
C GLY A 6 -5.28 8.10 3.06
N GLU A 7 -5.87 7.62 4.15
CA GLU A 7 -7.20 6.99 4.15
C GLU A 7 -8.32 7.90 3.63
N ILE A 8 -8.31 9.18 3.99
CA ILE A 8 -9.32 10.12 3.50
C ILE A 8 -9.12 10.33 1.99
N ASN A 9 -7.88 10.56 1.55
CA ASN A 9 -7.59 10.77 0.13
C ASN A 9 -7.91 9.52 -0.70
N SER A 10 -7.62 8.31 -0.22
CA SER A 10 -7.92 7.07 -0.95
C SER A 10 -9.42 6.83 -1.11
N LYS A 11 -10.23 7.25 -0.13
CA LYS A 11 -11.70 7.21 -0.23
C LYS A 11 -12.26 8.24 -1.21
N TYR A 12 -11.61 9.40 -1.33
CA TYR A 12 -11.97 10.41 -2.33
C TYR A 12 -11.67 9.95 -3.76
N GLU A 13 -10.81 8.96 -3.94
CA GLU A 13 -10.44 8.40 -5.25
C GLU A 13 -11.45 7.36 -5.77
N SER A 14 -12.75 7.53 -5.46
CA SER A 14 -13.86 6.60 -5.74
C SER A 14 -14.22 6.40 -7.23
N GLY A 15 -13.31 6.66 -8.16
CA GLY A 15 -13.44 6.35 -9.59
C GLY A 15 -12.75 5.05 -9.98
N SER A 16 -12.87 4.67 -11.26
CA SER A 16 -12.26 3.46 -11.85
C SER A 16 -10.72 3.48 -11.89
N THR A 17 -10.10 4.59 -11.47
CA THR A 17 -8.64 4.79 -11.56
C THR A 17 -8.15 5.56 -10.33
N ILE A 18 -7.21 4.97 -9.60
CA ILE A 18 -6.49 5.66 -8.52
C ILE A 18 -5.53 6.67 -9.16
N LYS A 19 -5.65 7.94 -8.75
CA LYS A 19 -4.85 9.07 -9.25
C LYS A 19 -3.56 9.26 -8.44
N GLY A 20 -3.44 8.63 -7.28
CA GLY A 20 -2.28 8.69 -6.40
C GLY A 20 -2.39 9.77 -5.32
N TYR A 21 -3.57 10.33 -5.06
CA TYR A 21 -3.72 11.42 -4.08
C TYR A 21 -3.34 11.00 -2.65
N ALA A 22 -3.53 9.72 -2.31
CA ALA A 22 -3.11 9.19 -1.01
C ALA A 22 -1.63 8.78 -0.96
N ALA A 23 -0.95 8.62 -2.11
CA ALA A 23 0.42 8.13 -2.20
C ALA A 23 1.41 8.89 -1.29
N PRO A 24 1.52 10.23 -1.35
CA PRO A 24 2.50 10.96 -0.54
C PRO A 24 2.24 10.82 0.97
N TYR A 25 0.99 10.61 1.37
CA TYR A 25 0.64 10.42 2.78
C TYR A 25 0.97 9.00 3.27
N PHE A 26 0.75 7.99 2.43
CA PHE A 26 1.13 6.62 2.75
C PHE A 26 2.64 6.42 2.74
N GLU A 27 3.36 7.01 1.78
CA GLU A 27 4.83 7.02 1.75
C GLU A 27 5.38 7.64 3.03
N LYS A 28 4.86 8.80 3.43
CA LYS A 28 5.32 9.44 4.67
C LYS A 28 4.97 8.64 5.93
N TYR A 29 3.82 7.95 5.93
CA TYR A 29 3.46 7.05 7.01
C TYR A 29 4.43 5.86 7.11
N ILE A 30 4.77 5.24 5.98
CA ILE A 30 5.72 4.14 5.90
C ILE A 30 7.11 4.59 6.37
N GLU A 31 7.60 5.73 5.90
CA GLU A 31 8.90 6.30 6.33
C GLU A 31 8.99 6.42 7.85
N LEU A 32 7.91 6.88 8.51
CA LEU A 32 7.87 7.11 9.94
C LEU A 32 7.61 5.85 10.79
N THR A 33 7.11 4.76 10.20
CA THR A 33 6.63 3.59 10.98
C THR A 33 7.22 2.26 10.55
N SER A 34 7.89 2.17 9.40
CA SER A 34 8.49 0.94 8.89
C SER A 34 9.61 0.39 9.78
N ALA A 35 10.36 1.26 10.45
CA ALA A 35 11.39 0.85 11.42
C ALA A 35 10.81 0.11 12.65
N ASP A 36 9.54 0.37 12.96
CA ASP A 36 8.79 -0.21 14.09
C ASP A 36 7.66 -1.14 13.61
N ALA A 37 7.80 -1.74 12.43
CA ALA A 37 6.73 -2.51 11.77
C ALA A 37 6.23 -3.74 12.58
N THR A 38 7.00 -4.18 13.58
CA THR A 38 6.63 -5.26 14.51
C THR A 38 5.60 -4.81 15.56
N LYS A 39 5.37 -3.49 15.73
CA LYS A 39 4.32 -2.98 16.62
C LYS A 39 2.95 -3.35 16.04
N ALA A 40 2.16 -4.10 16.82
CA ALA A 40 0.84 -4.58 16.42
C ALA A 40 -0.11 -3.46 15.95
N ALA A 41 0.03 -2.24 16.48
CA ALA A 41 -0.78 -1.09 16.08
C ALA A 41 -0.44 -0.52 14.68
N PHE A 42 0.77 -0.78 14.18
CA PHE A 42 1.25 -0.27 12.88
C PHE A 42 1.14 -1.29 11.78
N LYS A 43 1.33 -2.58 12.08
CA LYS A 43 1.23 -3.68 11.11
C LYS A 43 0.01 -3.60 10.18
N PRO A 44 -1.26 -3.51 10.66
CA PRO A 44 -2.42 -3.46 9.76
C PRO A 44 -2.47 -2.19 8.91
N ARG A 45 -1.96 -1.07 9.44
CA ARG A 45 -1.92 0.22 8.74
C ARG A 45 -0.83 0.26 7.68
N LEU A 46 0.32 -0.36 7.95
CA LEU A 46 1.43 -0.53 7.02
C LEU A 46 1.01 -1.43 5.86
N VAL A 47 0.36 -2.57 6.13
CA VAL A 47 -0.20 -3.44 5.09
C VAL A 47 -1.11 -2.64 4.17
N LYS A 48 -2.03 -1.86 4.72
CA LYS A 48 -2.96 -1.05 3.92
C LYS A 48 -2.24 0.02 3.08
N ALA A 49 -1.27 0.70 3.67
CA ALA A 49 -0.45 1.71 2.98
C ALA A 49 0.31 1.09 1.80
N TYR A 50 0.97 -0.05 2.02
CA TYR A 50 1.69 -0.77 0.96
C TYR A 50 0.77 -1.32 -0.12
N LEU A 51 -0.41 -1.87 0.24
CA LEU A 51 -1.39 -2.33 -0.75
C LEU A 51 -1.90 -1.20 -1.64
N TYR A 52 -2.18 -0.03 -1.06
CA TYR A 52 -2.58 1.14 -1.84
C TYR A 52 -1.47 1.54 -2.83
N LEU A 53 -0.22 1.64 -2.36
CA LEU A 53 0.91 2.00 -3.21
C LEU A 53 1.15 0.96 -4.30
N ALA A 54 1.03 -0.33 -3.99
CA ALA A 54 1.12 -1.40 -4.99
C ALA A 54 0.08 -1.25 -6.09
N TYR A 55 -1.20 -1.03 -5.72
CA TYR A 55 -2.28 -0.84 -6.67
C TYR A 55 -2.06 0.41 -7.53
N TYR A 56 -1.69 1.54 -6.90
CA TYR A 56 -1.39 2.78 -7.61
C TYR A 56 -0.23 2.60 -8.59
N LYS A 57 0.86 1.95 -8.19
CA LYS A 57 2.00 1.68 -9.09
C LYS A 57 1.60 0.78 -10.25
N SER A 58 0.76 -0.23 -10.02
CA SER A 58 0.21 -1.05 -11.10
C SER A 58 -0.66 -0.23 -12.07
N SER A 59 -1.49 0.70 -11.59
CA SER A 59 -2.37 1.50 -12.45
C SER A 59 -1.60 2.42 -13.40
N ILE A 60 -0.41 2.88 -13.00
CA ILE A 60 0.50 3.69 -13.83
C ILE A 60 1.56 2.84 -14.55
N LYS A 61 1.38 1.52 -14.63
CA LYS A 61 2.27 0.55 -15.29
C LYS A 61 3.69 0.46 -14.69
N GLU A 62 3.90 0.96 -13.48
CA GLU A 62 5.14 0.75 -12.70
C GLU A 62 5.08 -0.60 -11.96
N ASN A 63 4.99 -1.69 -12.72
CA ASN A 63 4.76 -3.04 -12.17
C ASN A 63 5.90 -3.53 -11.26
N ASP A 64 7.14 -3.10 -11.49
CA ASP A 64 8.28 -3.49 -10.66
C ASP A 64 8.14 -2.91 -9.24
N LYS A 65 7.85 -1.61 -9.13
CA LYS A 65 7.54 -0.98 -7.83
C LYS A 65 6.31 -1.56 -7.16
N SER A 66 5.29 -1.95 -7.95
CA SER A 66 4.13 -2.63 -7.41
C SER A 66 4.52 -3.95 -6.75
N LYS A 67 5.35 -4.77 -7.41
CA LYS A 67 5.87 -6.04 -6.87
C LYS A 67 6.71 -5.84 -5.61
N GLU A 68 7.52 -4.78 -5.54
CA GLU A 68 8.28 -4.44 -4.34
C GLU A 68 7.37 -4.16 -3.13
N TYR A 69 6.33 -3.34 -3.31
CA TYR A 69 5.37 -3.06 -2.25
C TYR A 69 4.57 -4.30 -1.84
N LEU A 70 4.21 -5.16 -2.79
CA LEU A 70 3.56 -6.44 -2.50
C LEU A 70 4.45 -7.40 -1.71
N ALA A 71 5.76 -7.42 -1.99
CA ALA A 71 6.71 -8.19 -1.19
C ALA A 71 6.70 -7.72 0.27
N LYS A 72 6.66 -6.41 0.52
CA LYS A 72 6.53 -5.84 1.88
C LYS A 72 5.22 -6.21 2.56
N VAL A 73 4.11 -6.27 1.83
CA VAL A 73 2.85 -6.77 2.38
C VAL A 73 2.99 -8.22 2.81
N LEU A 74 3.57 -9.09 1.98
CA LEU A 74 3.72 -10.51 2.27
C LEU A 74 4.76 -10.80 3.37
N GLU A 75 5.76 -9.94 3.56
CA GLU A 75 6.67 -10.00 4.72
C GLU A 75 5.91 -9.76 6.04
N LEU A 76 4.94 -8.84 6.04
CA LEU A 76 4.14 -8.51 7.22
C LEU A 76 2.98 -9.49 7.41
N GLU A 77 2.26 -9.79 6.34
CA GLU A 77 1.06 -10.63 6.32
C GLU A 77 1.14 -11.60 5.13
N PRO A 78 1.78 -12.77 5.32
CA PRO A 78 1.96 -13.77 4.27
C PRO A 78 0.63 -14.29 3.68
N GLU A 79 -0.42 -14.29 4.49
CA GLU A 79 -1.77 -14.73 4.12
C GLU A 79 -2.64 -13.64 3.50
N ASN A 80 -2.06 -12.50 3.10
CA ASN A 80 -2.83 -11.43 2.49
C ASN A 80 -3.29 -11.80 1.07
N GLU A 81 -4.56 -12.19 0.96
CA GLU A 81 -5.19 -12.62 -0.29
C GLU A 81 -5.15 -11.53 -1.38
N VAL A 82 -5.28 -10.26 -1.00
CA VAL A 82 -5.22 -9.13 -1.95
C VAL A 82 -3.83 -9.02 -2.56
N ALA A 83 -2.77 -9.16 -1.75
CA ALA A 83 -1.41 -9.12 -2.24
C ALA A 83 -1.09 -10.30 -3.16
N LYS A 84 -1.54 -11.51 -2.81
CA LYS A 84 -1.38 -12.72 -3.65
C LYS A 84 -2.11 -12.55 -4.99
N ALA A 85 -3.34 -12.04 -4.98
CA ALA A 85 -4.14 -11.81 -6.17
C ALA A 85 -3.49 -10.76 -7.10
N LEU A 86 -3.11 -9.60 -6.56
CA LEU A 86 -2.48 -8.55 -7.36
C LEU A 86 -1.12 -9.01 -7.92
N LYS A 87 -0.31 -9.72 -7.13
CA LYS A 87 0.97 -10.28 -7.59
C LYS A 87 0.79 -11.26 -8.75
N THR A 88 -0.31 -12.02 -8.76
CA THR A 88 -0.65 -12.95 -9.84
C THR A 88 -1.10 -12.21 -11.11
N GLN A 89 -1.81 -11.10 -10.99
CA GLN A 89 -2.20 -10.25 -12.13
C GLN A 89 -1.01 -9.53 -12.79
N LEU A 90 0.09 -9.34 -12.04
CA LEU A 90 1.32 -8.68 -12.50
C LEU A 90 2.35 -9.65 -13.12
N LYS A 91 1.99 -10.93 -13.31
CA LYS A 91 2.83 -11.95 -13.96
C LYS A 91 2.82 -11.83 -15.47
#